data_AF-A0A7K6WW89-F1
#
_entry.id   AF-A0A7K6WW89-F1
#
_cell.length_a   1.000
_cell.length_b   1.000
_cell.length_c   1.000
_cell.angle_alpha   90.00
_cell.angle_beta   90.00
_cell.angle_gamma   90.00
#
_symmetry.space_group_name_H-M   'P 1'
#
loop_
_entity.id
_entity.type
_entity.pdbx_description
1 polymer ?
#
loop_
_entity_poly.entity_id
_entity_poly.type
_entity_poly.pdbx_seq_one_letter_code
_entity_poly.pdbx_strand_id
1 'polypeptide(L)' 'CRDSKGERHEFDSHWKTADCYDCSCSRDGIDCCLNVPTPVGYDEQKCVNIFTKETCTYKTVEKDDHSKECPVHEWVM' A
#
# COMPACT_ATOMS: atom_id res chain seq x y z
N CYS A 1 -16.68 12.74 -8.57
CA CYS A 1 -15.74 12.29 -9.61
C CYS A 1 -16.04 10.85 -10.02
N ARG A 2 -15.68 10.45 -11.25
CA ARG A 2 -15.84 9.06 -11.72
C ARG A 2 -14.50 8.34 -11.72
N ASP A 3 -14.39 7.25 -10.99
CA ASP A 3 -13.13 6.48 -10.93
C ASP A 3 -12.91 5.60 -12.17
N SER A 4 -11.76 4.91 -12.22
CA SER A 4 -11.39 4.01 -13.31
C SER A 4 -12.27 2.76 -13.43
N LYS A 5 -12.99 2.40 -12.36
CA LYS A 5 -13.98 1.31 -12.34
C LYS A 5 -15.38 1.80 -12.77
N GLY A 6 -15.52 3.11 -12.95
CA GLY A 6 -16.75 3.76 -13.38
C GLY A 6 -17.69 4.13 -12.24
N GLU A 7 -17.29 3.94 -10.98
CA GLU A 7 -18.06 4.33 -9.81
C GLU A 7 -18.04 5.85 -9.63
N ARG A 8 -19.13 6.42 -9.13
CA ARG A 8 -19.26 7.86 -8.89
C ARG A 8 -19.08 8.13 -7.40
N HIS A 9 -18.12 8.99 -7.11
CA HIS A 9 -17.81 9.49 -5.78
C HIS A 9 -18.23 10.95 -5.67
N GLU A 10 -18.71 11.38 -4.51
CA GLU A 10 -19.08 12.79 -4.27
C GLU A 10 -17.84 13.69 -4.23
N PHE A 11 -18.02 15.00 -4.40
CA PHE A 11 -16.94 15.95 -4.13
C PHE A 11 -16.58 15.97 -2.64
N ASP A 12 -15.32 16.23 -2.34
CA ASP A 12 -14.74 16.22 -1.00
C ASP A 12 -14.83 14.84 -0.31
N SER A 13 -14.98 13.78 -1.09
CA SER A 13 -14.99 12.39 -0.61
C SER A 13 -13.61 11.75 -0.71
N HIS A 14 -13.37 10.80 0.19
CA HIS A 14 -12.17 9.96 0.23
C HIS A 14 -12.58 8.49 0.27
N TRP A 15 -11.90 7.64 -0.50
CA TRP A 15 -12.16 6.20 -0.52
C TRP A 15 -10.88 5.40 -0.73
N LYS A 16 -10.87 4.19 -0.18
CA LYS A 16 -9.80 3.22 -0.41
C LYS A 16 -10.21 2.24 -1.49
N THR A 17 -9.32 2.01 -2.43
CA THR A 17 -9.51 1.01 -3.49
C THR A 17 -9.04 -0.36 -3.03
N ALA A 18 -9.54 -1.41 -3.67
CA ALA A 18 -9.06 -2.78 -3.47
C ALA A 18 -7.57 -2.97 -3.81
N ASP A 19 -6.98 -2.02 -4.54
CA ASP A 19 -5.57 -2.04 -4.94
C ASP A 19 -4.71 -1.14 -4.03
N CYS A 20 -5.22 -0.85 -2.84
CA CYS A 20 -4.53 -0.13 -1.77
C CYS A 20 -4.20 1.34 -2.08
N TYR A 21 -4.90 1.93 -3.04
CA TYR A 21 -4.87 3.38 -3.24
C TYR A 21 -5.85 4.07 -2.31
N ASP A 22 -5.40 5.16 -1.72
CA ASP A 22 -6.24 6.16 -1.07
C ASP A 22 -6.52 7.25 -2.09
N CYS A 23 -7.79 7.35 -2.48
CA CYS A 23 -8.26 8.27 -3.49
C CYS A 23 -9.09 9.36 -2.85
N SER A 24 -8.95 10.57 -3.36
CA SER A 24 -9.75 11.73 -2.99
C SER A 24 -10.34 12.35 -4.25
N CYS A 25 -11.58 12.84 -4.13
CA CYS A 25 -12.25 13.57 -5.20
C CYS A 25 -12.42 15.01 -4.77
N SER A 26 -11.72 15.92 -5.43
CA SER A 26 -11.86 17.37 -5.26
C SER A 26 -12.54 17.97 -6.48
N ARG A 27 -12.71 19.31 -6.48
CA ARG A 27 -13.18 20.04 -7.67
C ARG A 27 -12.14 20.05 -8.80
N ASP A 28 -10.87 19.82 -8.47
CA ASP A 28 -9.77 19.81 -9.43
C ASP A 28 -9.62 18.45 -10.12
N GLY A 29 -10.10 17.37 -9.50
CA GLY A 29 -10.09 16.04 -10.09
C GLY A 29 -10.11 14.91 -9.06
N ILE A 30 -9.65 13.74 -9.50
CA ILE A 30 -9.36 12.60 -8.61
C ILE A 30 -7.85 12.51 -8.44
N ASP A 31 -7.41 12.50 -7.18
CA ASP A 31 -6.03 12.19 -6.81
C ASP A 31 -6.02 10.87 -6.04
N CYS A 32 -5.22 9.91 -6.51
CA CYS A 32 -5.05 8.60 -5.88
C CYS A 32 -3.58 8.36 -5.57
N CYS A 33 -3.28 8.08 -4.30
CA CYS A 33 -1.94 7.75 -3.84
C CYS A 33 -1.89 6.31 -3.32
N LEU A 34 -0.79 5.60 -3.56
CA LEU A 34 -0.60 4.28 -2.97
C LEU A 34 -0.46 4.44 -1.45
N ASN A 35 -1.34 3.83 -0.67
CA ASN A 35 -1.33 3.91 0.78
C ASN A 35 -0.71 2.63 1.37
N VAL A 36 0.50 2.31 0.90
CA VAL A 36 1.26 1.14 1.31
C VAL A 36 2.68 1.60 1.66
N PRO A 37 3.03 1.65 2.96
CA PRO A 37 4.40 1.84 3.38
C PRO A 37 5.27 0.71 2.81
N THR A 38 6.29 1.07 2.04
CA THR A 38 7.22 0.12 1.45
C THR A 38 8.48 0.04 2.32
N PRO A 39 8.83 -1.13 2.86
CA PRO A 39 10.04 -1.28 3.67
C PRO A 39 11.24 -1.24 2.73
N VAL A 40 12.24 -0.43 3.08
CA VAL A 40 13.48 -0.27 2.29
C VAL A 40 14.74 -0.57 3.12
N GLY A 41 14.65 -0.46 4.45
CA GLY A 41 15.78 -0.70 5.35
C GLY A 41 15.74 -2.07 5.98
N TYR A 42 15.98 -3.14 5.23
CA TYR A 42 16.04 -4.52 5.75
C TYR A 42 17.17 -5.31 5.08
N ASP A 43 17.53 -6.47 5.65
CA ASP A 43 18.54 -7.36 5.05
C ASP A 43 17.97 -8.05 3.79
N GLU A 44 18.15 -7.42 2.62
CA GLU A 44 17.69 -7.97 1.33
C GLU A 44 18.34 -9.31 0.96
N GLN A 45 19.46 -9.69 1.59
CA GLN A 45 20.10 -10.98 1.33
C GLN A 45 19.34 -12.10 2.03
N LYS A 46 18.96 -11.89 3.29
CA LYS A 46 18.29 -12.89 4.14
C LYS A 46 16.78 -12.79 4.16
N CYS A 47 16.22 -11.66 3.77
CA CYS A 47 14.80 -11.37 3.95
C CYS A 47 14.11 -11.00 2.64
N VAL A 48 12.81 -11.17 2.61
CA VAL A 48 11.93 -10.87 1.48
C VAL A 48 10.66 -10.18 1.96
N ASN A 49 10.12 -9.29 1.13
CA ASN A 49 8.87 -8.62 1.40
C ASN A 49 7.71 -9.40 0.78
N ILE A 50 6.74 -9.76 1.60
CA ILE A 50 5.48 -10.36 1.18
C ILE A 50 4.40 -9.28 1.28
N PHE A 51 3.70 -9.02 0.17
CA PHE A 51 2.60 -8.07 0.17
C PHE A 51 1.30 -8.74 0.61
N THR A 52 0.67 -8.22 1.65
CA THR A 52 -0.64 -8.65 2.14
C THR A 52 -1.69 -7.68 1.64
N LYS A 53 -2.46 -8.10 0.62
CA LYS A 53 -3.46 -7.25 -0.05
C LYS A 53 -4.63 -6.91 0.86
N GLU A 54 -4.98 -7.79 1.80
CA GLU A 54 -6.09 -7.64 2.74
C GLU A 54 -5.88 -6.44 3.69
N THR A 55 -4.63 -6.23 4.11
CA THR A 55 -4.24 -5.16 5.04
C THR A 55 -3.53 -4.01 4.34
N CYS A 56 -3.22 -4.14 3.04
CA CYS A 56 -2.44 -3.17 2.28
C CYS A 56 -1.07 -2.89 2.92
N THR A 57 -0.37 -3.96 3.35
CA THR A 57 0.93 -3.85 4.02
C THR A 57 1.95 -4.82 3.46
N TYR A 58 3.22 -4.46 3.54
CA TYR A 58 4.32 -5.39 3.35
C TYR A 58 4.72 -6.03 4.66
N LYS A 59 5.01 -7.32 4.63
CA LYS A 59 5.60 -8.09 5.71
C LYS A 59 6.99 -8.56 5.29
N THR A 60 8.02 -8.09 5.96
CA THR A 60 9.40 -8.53 5.72
C THR A 60 9.67 -9.79 6.56
N VAL A 61 9.97 -10.91 5.91
CA VAL A 61 10.22 -12.21 6.55
C VAL A 61 11.52 -12.83 6.06
N GLU A 62 12.08 -13.77 6.81
CA GLU A 62 13.28 -14.52 6.37
C GLU A 62 12.96 -15.32 5.10
N LYS A 63 13.91 -15.42 4.16
CA LYS A 63 13.76 -16.21 2.93
C LYS A 63 13.70 -17.70 3.19
N ASP A 64 14.46 -18.19 4.17
CA ASP A 64 14.51 -19.60 4.52
C ASP A 64 13.28 -20.05 5.33
N ASP A 65 12.73 -19.15 6.14
CA ASP A 65 11.54 -19.38 6.97
C ASP A 65 10.62 -18.16 6.95
N HIS A 66 9.64 -18.17 6.05
CA HIS A 66 8.65 -17.11 5.89
C HIS A 66 7.77 -16.90 7.15
N SER A 67 7.87 -17.74 8.17
CA SER A 67 7.17 -17.58 9.45
C SER A 67 7.86 -16.58 10.37
N LYS A 68 9.17 -16.34 10.17
CA LYS A 68 9.96 -15.43 10.99
C LYS A 68 10.01 -14.05 10.38
N GLU A 69 9.72 -13.05 11.19
CA GLU A 69 9.80 -11.65 10.81
C GLU A 69 11.23 -11.15 10.84
N CYS A 70 11.61 -10.37 9.83
CA CYS A 70 12.89 -9.70 9.79
C CYS A 70 12.78 -8.28 10.36
N PRO A 71 13.83 -7.78 11.03
CA PRO A 71 13.87 -6.39 11.46
C PRO A 71 13.89 -5.45 10.26
N VAL A 72 13.02 -4.44 10.29
CA VAL A 72 12.99 -3.34 9.34
C VAL A 72 13.32 -2.05 10.06
N HIS A 73 14.24 -1.28 9.49
CA HIS A 73 14.76 -0.04 10.06
C HIS A 73 14.24 1.21 9.34
N GLU A 74 13.77 1.08 8.08
CA GLU A 74 13.33 2.21 7.26
C GLU A 74 12.16 1.84 6.35
N TRP A 75 11.22 2.77 6.22
CA TRP A 75 10.01 2.68 5.40
C TRP A 75 9.84 3.95 4.56
N VAL A 76 9.32 3.80 3.34
CA VAL A 76 9.00 4.90 2.42
C VAL A 76 7.51 4.84 2.07
N MET A 77 6.86 6.00 1.98
CA MET A 77 5.46 6.18 1.56
C MET A 77 5.38 7.22 0.45
#